data_AF-B6WUB6-F1
#
_entry.id   AF-B6WUB6-F1
#
_cell.length_a   1.000
_cell.length_b   1.000
_cell.length_c   1.000
_cell.angle_alpha   90.00
_cell.angle_beta   90.00
_cell.angle_gamma   90.00
#
_symmetry.space_group_name_H-M   'P 1'
#
loop_
_entity.id
_entity.type
_entity.pdbx_description
1 polymer ?
#
loop_
_entity_poly.entity_id
_entity_poly.type
_entity_poly.pdbx_seq_one_letter_code
_entity_poly.pdbx_strand_id
1 'polypeptide(L)'
;MANLKETAQWEDGIYRIEQTDPVVGGEDGIDNIQAKQLGNRTLYLKKKLEEMEGTVDGYAPDMQEALFAGLKLGLDLGALAMKEHEQTRLTRFQEIRATSRTVASKAA
;
A
#
# COMPACT_ATOMS: atom_id res chain seq x y z
N MET A 1 -19.07 -0.44 39.94
CA MET A 1 -18.50 0.69 39.17
C MET A 1 -19.12 0.68 37.79
N ALA A 2 -19.51 1.84 37.25
CA ALA A 2 -20.04 1.96 35.90
C ALA A 2 -18.93 2.41 34.94
N ASN A 3 -18.92 1.88 33.73
CA ASN A 3 -17.96 2.25 32.68
C ASN A 3 -18.62 3.24 31.72
N LEU A 4 -17.80 4.05 31.05
CA LEU A 4 -18.26 4.83 29.90
C LEU A 4 -18.58 3.87 28.74
N LYS A 5 -19.71 4.10 28.06
CA LYS A 5 -20.01 3.40 26.81
C LYS A 5 -19.26 4.09 25.69
N GLU A 6 -18.38 3.34 25.03
CA GLU A 6 -17.60 3.81 23.89
C GLU A 6 -18.25 3.36 22.59
N THR A 7 -18.16 4.20 21.56
CA THR A 7 -18.54 3.91 20.18
C THR A 7 -17.32 4.14 19.29
N ALA A 8 -17.07 3.24 18.34
CA ALA A 8 -15.95 3.36 17.42
C ALA A 8 -16.19 4.46 16.38
N GLN A 9 -16.06 5.71 16.82
CA GLN A 9 -16.29 6.91 16.03
C GLN A 9 -15.14 7.88 16.23
N TRP A 10 -14.71 8.51 15.13
CA TRP A 10 -13.80 9.65 15.22
C TRP A 10 -14.59 10.92 15.51
N GLU A 11 -14.48 11.41 16.75
CA GLU A 11 -15.06 12.70 17.13
C GLU A 11 -14.30 13.84 16.46
N ASP A 12 -14.97 14.88 15.95
CA ASP A 12 -14.29 16.01 15.29
C ASP A 12 -13.47 16.86 16.25
N GLY A 13 -13.95 17.00 17.49
CA GLY A 13 -13.31 17.76 18.54
C GLY A 13 -13.35 17.04 19.89
N ILE A 14 -12.54 17.52 20.82
CA ILE A 14 -12.67 17.18 22.23
C ILE A 14 -13.24 18.43 22.90
N TYR A 15 -14.39 18.28 23.55
CA TYR A 15 -15.01 19.35 24.31
C TYR A 15 -14.03 19.88 25.34
N ARG A 16 -14.01 21.19 25.56
CA ARG A 16 -13.26 21.79 26.66
C ARG A 16 -14.29 22.17 27.71
N ILE A 17 -14.17 21.61 28.91
CA ILE A 17 -14.99 22.05 30.03
C ILE A 17 -14.74 23.54 30.30
N GLU A 18 -15.82 24.29 30.42
CA GLU A 18 -15.78 25.73 30.68
C GLU A 18 -15.92 25.99 32.19
N GLN A 19 -15.47 27.15 32.67
CA GLN A 19 -15.54 27.49 34.10
C GLN A 19 -16.99 27.56 34.63
N THR A 20 -17.94 27.79 33.74
CA THR A 20 -19.38 27.87 34.05
C THR A 20 -20.08 26.52 33.98
N ASP A 21 -19.40 25.47 33.53
CA ASP A 21 -20.00 24.15 33.43
C ASP A 21 -20.21 23.55 34.82
N PRO A 22 -21.38 22.96 35.09
CA PRO A 22 -21.63 22.31 36.36
C PRO A 22 -20.84 20.99 36.43
N VAL A 23 -20.34 20.64 37.60
CA VAL A 23 -19.67 19.35 37.83
C VAL A 23 -20.73 18.25 37.92
N VAL A 24 -20.99 17.57 36.81
CA VAL A 24 -22.03 16.53 36.68
C VAL A 24 -21.43 15.27 36.07
N GLY A 25 -21.43 14.19 36.86
CA GLY A 25 -21.10 12.84 36.42
C GLY A 25 -22.30 12.06 35.88
N GLY A 26 -22.21 10.72 35.88
CA GLY A 26 -23.24 9.85 35.30
C GLY A 26 -23.06 9.63 33.79
N GLU A 27 -23.94 8.82 33.19
CA GLU A 27 -23.80 8.45 31.77
C GLU A 27 -23.76 9.71 30.89
N ASP A 28 -24.67 10.65 31.07
CA ASP A 28 -24.76 11.87 30.25
C ASP A 28 -24.23 13.12 30.95
N GLY A 29 -23.38 12.92 31.97
CA GLY A 29 -22.73 14.00 32.69
C GLY A 29 -21.72 14.77 31.83
N ILE A 30 -21.72 16.10 31.96
CA ILE A 30 -20.82 16.99 31.20
C ILE A 30 -19.33 16.70 31.49
N ASP A 31 -19.02 16.27 32.72
CA ASP A 31 -17.65 15.94 33.14
C ASP A 31 -17.09 14.72 32.37
N ASN A 32 -17.98 13.86 31.87
CA ASN A 32 -17.61 12.63 31.17
C ASN A 32 -17.51 12.80 29.65
N ILE A 33 -17.91 13.95 29.08
CA ILE A 33 -17.91 14.17 27.63
C ILE A 33 -16.50 14.00 27.06
N GLN A 34 -15.49 14.61 27.68
CA GLN A 34 -14.11 14.56 27.20
C GLN A 34 -13.56 13.12 27.20
N ALA A 35 -13.81 12.40 28.30
CA ALA A 35 -13.38 11.01 28.45
C ALA A 35 -14.11 10.09 27.45
N LYS A 36 -15.40 10.28 27.22
CA LYS A 36 -16.16 9.56 26.17
C LYS A 36 -15.60 9.83 24.78
N GLN A 37 -15.33 11.09 24.44
CA GLN A 37 -14.81 11.45 23.13
C GLN A 37 -13.42 10.85 22.87
N LEU A 38 -12.56 10.87 23.88
CA LEU A 38 -11.24 10.22 23.82
C LEU A 38 -11.36 8.69 23.72
N GLY A 39 -12.27 8.09 24.50
CA GLY A 39 -12.58 6.66 24.43
C GLY A 39 -13.05 6.25 23.04
N ASN A 40 -13.97 7.02 22.44
CA ASN A 40 -14.49 6.79 21.09
C ASN A 40 -13.38 6.83 20.02
N ARG A 41 -12.53 7.86 20.06
CA ARG A 41 -11.38 7.99 19.14
C ARG A 41 -10.39 6.83 19.33
N THR A 42 -10.15 6.42 20.57
CA THR A 42 -9.24 5.29 20.88
C THR A 42 -9.79 3.98 20.36
N LEU A 43 -11.08 3.69 20.58
CA LEU A 43 -11.74 2.50 20.06
C LEU A 43 -11.80 2.49 18.53
N TYR A 44 -12.05 3.64 17.90
CA TYR A 44 -11.96 3.79 16.45
C TYR A 44 -10.57 3.44 15.91
N LEU A 45 -9.52 4.00 16.50
CA LEU A 45 -8.13 3.72 16.10
C LEU A 45 -7.75 2.25 16.31
N LYS A 46 -8.18 1.66 17.43
CA LYS A 46 -7.98 0.25 17.71
C LYS A 46 -8.61 -0.62 16.61
N LYS A 47 -9.86 -0.37 16.23
CA LYS A 47 -10.51 -1.11 15.13
C LYS A 47 -9.77 -0.94 13.80
N LYS A 48 -9.30 0.27 13.50
CA LYS A 48 -8.52 0.52 12.28
C LYS A 48 -7.19 -0.24 12.29
N LEU A 49 -6.53 -0.33 13.44
CA LEU A 49 -5.32 -1.10 13.60
C LEU A 49 -5.58 -2.61 13.43
N GLU A 50 -6.63 -3.13 14.05
CA GLU A 50 -7.03 -4.54 13.93
C GLU A 50 -7.42 -4.90 12.47
N GLU A 51 -8.09 -3.99 11.76
CA GLU A 51 -8.36 -4.13 10.31
C GLU A 51 -7.06 -4.18 9.48
N MET A 52 -6.08 -3.34 9.82
CA MET A 52 -4.78 -3.32 9.14
C MET A 52 -3.93 -4.55 9.46
N GLU A 53 -3.94 -5.02 10.70
CA GLU A 53 -3.24 -6.24 11.13
C GLU A 53 -3.71 -7.44 10.32
N GLY A 54 -5.02 -7.57 10.07
CA GLY A 54 -5.56 -8.59 9.17
C GLY A 54 -5.07 -8.50 7.71
N THR A 55 -4.63 -7.33 7.25
CA THR A 55 -4.02 -7.18 5.91
C THR A 55 -2.53 -7.49 5.88
N VAL A 56 -1.82 -7.25 7.00
CA VAL A 56 -0.39 -7.55 7.13
C VAL A 56 -0.18 -9.05 7.42
N ASP A 57 -1.03 -9.67 8.24
CA ASP A 57 -1.08 -11.12 8.43
C ASP A 57 -1.57 -11.86 7.18
N GLY A 58 -2.28 -11.16 6.28
CA GLY A 58 -2.59 -11.65 4.92
C GLY A 58 -1.35 -11.84 4.04
N TYR A 59 -0.22 -11.22 4.41
CA TYR A 59 1.10 -11.56 3.88
C TYR A 59 1.78 -12.55 4.82
N ALA A 60 1.19 -13.74 4.92
CA ALA A 60 1.84 -14.85 5.58
C ALA A 60 3.28 -15.02 5.02
N PRO A 61 4.30 -15.28 5.85
CA PRO A 61 5.71 -15.32 5.44
C PRO A 61 5.98 -16.28 4.26
N ASP A 62 5.18 -17.32 4.11
CA ASP A 62 5.22 -18.29 3.01
C ASP A 62 4.76 -17.71 1.65
N MET A 63 3.85 -16.73 1.65
CA MET A 63 3.39 -16.04 0.44
C MET A 63 4.40 -14.99 -0.07
N GLN A 64 5.31 -14.52 0.78
CA GLN A 64 6.36 -13.58 0.37
C GLN A 64 7.32 -14.22 -0.64
N GLU A 65 7.71 -15.48 -0.44
CA GLU A 65 8.59 -16.19 -1.39
C GLU A 65 7.94 -16.30 -2.78
N ALA A 66 6.66 -16.64 -2.84
CA ALA A 66 5.92 -16.75 -4.10
C ALA A 66 5.81 -15.39 -4.81
N LEU A 67 5.59 -14.31 -4.07
CA LEU A 67 5.52 -12.95 -4.62
C LEU A 67 6.87 -12.48 -5.16
N PHE A 68 7.96 -12.69 -4.40
CA PHE A 68 9.31 -12.36 -4.84
C PHE A 68 9.76 -13.24 -6.02
N ALA A 69 9.42 -14.53 -6.02
CA ALA A 69 9.69 -15.42 -7.14
C ALA A 69 8.95 -14.98 -8.40
N GLY A 70 7.68 -14.62 -8.29
CA GLY A 70 6.88 -14.09 -9.40
C GLY A 70 7.44 -12.79 -9.97
N LEU A 71 7.80 -11.85 -9.09
CA LEU A 71 8.41 -10.57 -9.50
C LEU A 71 9.76 -10.79 -10.22
N LYS A 72 10.62 -11.66 -9.67
CA LYS A 72 11.91 -11.99 -10.26
C LYS A 72 11.76 -12.64 -11.63
N LEU A 73 10.87 -13.63 -11.76
CA LEU A 73 10.57 -14.28 -13.05
C LEU A 73 10.08 -13.28 -14.10
N GLY A 74 9.21 -12.34 -13.71
CA GLY A 74 8.73 -11.28 -14.59
C GLY A 74 9.84 -10.37 -15.09
N LEU A 75 10.75 -9.95 -14.19
CA LEU A 75 11.91 -9.13 -14.55
C LEU A 75 12.89 -9.89 -15.46
N ASP A 76 13.22 -11.13 -15.13
CA ASP A 76 14.13 -11.97 -15.92
C ASP A 76 13.57 -12.23 -17.33
N LEU A 77 12.27 -12.51 -17.46
CA LEU A 77 11.60 -12.69 -18.75
C LEU A 77 11.61 -11.40 -19.57
N GLY A 78 11.33 -10.26 -18.95
CA GLY A 78 11.41 -8.95 -19.62
C GLY A 78 12.83 -8.64 -20.10
N ALA A 79 13.84 -8.95 -19.29
CA ALA A 79 15.25 -8.79 -19.67
C ALA A 79 15.62 -9.68 -20.86
N LEU A 80 15.17 -10.94 -20.88
CA LEU A 80 15.40 -11.85 -21.98
C LEU A 80 14.74 -11.37 -23.28
N ALA A 81 13.49 -10.92 -23.21
CA ALA A 81 12.76 -10.39 -24.37
C ALA A 81 13.46 -9.15 -24.96
N MET A 82 14.00 -8.26 -24.12
CA MET A 82 14.79 -7.12 -24.58
C MET A 82 16.07 -7.56 -25.29
N LYS A 83 16.76 -8.57 -24.76
CA LYS A 83 17.99 -9.12 -25.36
C LYS A 83 17.72 -9.79 -26.72
N GLU A 84 16.63 -10.54 -26.85
CA GLU A 84 16.23 -11.16 -28.13
C GLU A 84 15.86 -10.11 -29.18
N HIS A 85 15.14 -9.07 -28.77
CA HIS A 85 14.79 -7.97 -29.65
C HIS A 85 16.05 -7.23 -30.15
N GLU A 86 17.03 -7.00 -29.28
CA GLU A 86 18.31 -6.40 -29.66
C GLU A 86 19.12 -7.29 -30.63
N GLN A 87 19.21 -8.59 -30.36
CA GLN A 87 19.90 -9.53 -31.24
C GLN A 87 19.26 -9.58 -32.64
N THR A 88 17.93 -9.65 -32.71
CA THR A 88 17.20 -9.64 -33.98
C THR A 88 17.49 -8.38 -34.78
N ARG A 89 17.55 -7.23 -34.09
CA ARG A 89 17.89 -5.96 -34.72
C ARG A 89 19.30 -5.97 -35.29
N LEU A 90 20.28 -6.47 -34.54
CA LEU A 90 21.68 -6.57 -34.99
C LEU A 90 21.84 -7.51 -36.18
N THR A 91 21.21 -8.68 -36.17
CA THR A 91 21.26 -9.63 -37.29
C THR A 91 20.71 -9.02 -38.57
N ARG A 92 19.54 -8.38 -38.50
CA ARG A 92 18.94 -7.68 -39.65
C ARG A 92 19.86 -6.58 -40.19
N PHE A 93 20.52 -5.82 -39.31
CA PHE A 93 21.49 -4.81 -39.73
C PHE A 93 22.69 -5.41 -40.46
N GLN A 94 23.20 -6.55 -39.99
CA GLN A 94 24.32 -7.24 -40.64
C GLN A 94 23.93 -7.80 -42.01
N GLU A 95 22.74 -8.40 -42.14
CA GLU A 95 22.20 -8.89 -43.42
C GLU A 95 22.08 -7.75 -44.43
N ILE A 96 21.45 -6.64 -44.06
CA ILE A 96 21.32 -5.46 -44.92
C ILE A 96 22.69 -4.96 -45.38
N ARG A 97 23.67 -4.88 -44.47
CA ARG A 97 25.03 -4.44 -44.78
C ARG A 97 25.76 -5.41 -45.71
N ALA A 98 25.54 -6.71 -45.54
CA ALA A 98 26.10 -7.73 -46.41
C ALA A 98 25.52 -7.64 -47.82
N THR A 99 24.19 -7.52 -47.95
CA THR A 99 23.52 -7.33 -49.23
C THR A 99 23.97 -6.05 -49.93
N SER A 100 24.06 -4.93 -49.22
CA SER A 100 24.53 -3.66 -49.81
C SER A 100 25.96 -3.74 -50.33
N ARG A 101 26.84 -4.45 -49.60
CA ARG A 101 28.24 -4.67 -50.02
C ARG A 101 28.31 -5.53 -51.29
N THR A 102 27.53 -6.61 -51.36
CA THR A 102 27.48 -7.49 -52.54
C THR A 102 26.90 -6.79 -53.77
N VAL A 103 25.89 -5.95 -53.59
CA VAL A 103 25.33 -5.13 -54.68
C VAL A 103 26.37 -4.11 -55.17
N ALA A 104 27.08 -3.44 -54.26
CA ALA A 104 28.13 -2.49 -54.62
C ALA A 104 29.31 -3.17 -55.37
N SER A 105 29.72 -4.38 -54.98
CA SER A 105 30.79 -5.11 -55.68
C SER A 105 30.41 -5.65 -57.05
N LYS A 106 29.11 -5.79 -57.36
CA LYS A 106 28.60 -6.27 -58.65
C LYS A 106 28.37 -5.13 -59.66
N ALA A 107 28.35 -3.89 -59.20
CA ALA A 107 28.14 -2.69 -60.00
C ALA A 107 29.45 -1.98 -60.42
N ALA A 108 30.61 -2.49 -60.00
CA ALA A 108 31.95 -2.07 -60.40
C ALA A 108 32.56 -3.11 -61.35
#